data_AF-A0A5P8VUW2-F1
#
_entry.id   AF-A0A5P8VUW2-F1
#
_cell.length_a   1.000
_cell.length_b   1.000
_cell.length_c   1.000
_cell.angle_alpha   90.00
_cell.angle_beta   90.00
_cell.angle_gamma   90.00
#
_symmetry.space_group_name_H-M   'P 1'
#
loop_
_entity.id
_entity.type
_entity.pdbx_description
1 polymer ?
#
loop_
_entity_poly.entity_id
_entity_poly.type
_entity_poly.pdbx_seq_one_letter_code
_entity_poly.pdbx_strand_id
1 'polypeptide(L)'
;MPRSAPYQPLLLRIIHGLSGILVIAAIITGFLVYNTYDRRFGKIPFPQIGDIQGIHGTFALFFLLILPAFALYSFHAGQKRLLQSDSLQQLTQVGKPIWWVSLQRLANTLMLIAAVLAVNSGRMMKEEWLPAGQLHHIWYSLHLCAWVVMVGCVAIHVLMSTKVGGAPLLLSMFSWKFRPEDSPAKWSSRFRTWLTSLQTNFGAGMNNFIQNNFYLKIIEVIVLGGILTAFVLPVFFPGSES
;
A
#
# COMPACT_ATOMS: atom_id res chain seq x y z
N MET A 1 -20.88 -6.91 -29.64
CA MET A 1 -20.63 -5.69 -28.82
C MET A 1 -19.16 -5.68 -28.45
N PRO A 2 -18.38 -4.61 -28.71
CA PRO A 2 -17.00 -4.57 -28.25
C PRO A 2 -17.02 -4.67 -26.72
N ARG A 3 -16.24 -5.60 -26.15
CA ARG A 3 -16.11 -5.72 -24.69
C ARG A 3 -15.79 -4.33 -24.14
N SER A 4 -16.65 -3.82 -23.27
CA SER A 4 -16.39 -2.56 -22.58
C SER A 4 -15.01 -2.65 -21.94
N ALA A 5 -14.12 -1.73 -22.30
CA ALA A 5 -12.78 -1.69 -21.74
C ALA A 5 -12.89 -1.64 -20.19
N PRO A 6 -11.97 -2.32 -19.46
CA PRO A 6 -11.93 -2.22 -18.01
C PRO A 6 -11.90 -0.75 -17.60
N TYR A 7 -12.89 -0.32 -16.83
CA TYR A 7 -13.04 1.07 -16.42
C TYR A 7 -12.77 1.22 -14.93
N GLN A 8 -11.90 2.17 -14.58
CA GLN A 8 -11.67 2.59 -13.20
C GLN A 8 -11.95 4.09 -13.09
N PRO A 9 -12.72 4.53 -12.09
CA PRO A 9 -12.97 5.95 -11.85
C PRO A 9 -11.67 6.77 -11.78
N LEU A 10 -11.71 8.00 -12.31
CA LEU A 10 -10.53 8.84 -12.50
C LEU A 10 -9.79 9.15 -11.20
N LEU A 11 -10.51 9.56 -10.15
CA LEU A 11 -9.92 9.84 -8.84
C LEU A 11 -9.10 8.64 -8.30
N LEU A 12 -9.57 7.42 -8.57
CA LEU A 12 -8.96 6.20 -8.08
C LEU A 12 -7.67 5.88 -8.83
N ARG A 13 -7.64 6.15 -10.13
CA ARG A 13 -6.42 6.05 -10.92
C ARG A 13 -5.38 7.07 -10.50
N ILE A 14 -5.80 8.30 -10.16
CA ILE A 14 -4.90 9.33 -9.65
C ILE A 14 -4.30 8.92 -8.31
N ILE A 15 -5.13 8.56 -7.32
CA ILE A 15 -4.64 8.15 -5.99
C ILE A 15 -3.76 6.91 -6.12
N HIS A 16 -4.20 5.88 -6.86
CA HIS A 16 -3.40 4.68 -7.08
C HIS A 16 -2.09 4.97 -7.79
N GLY A 17 -2.12 5.78 -8.85
CA GLY A 17 -0.93 6.15 -9.64
C GLY A 17 0.08 6.90 -8.79
N LEU A 18 -0.38 7.88 -8.01
CA LEU A 18 0.46 8.66 -7.10
C LEU A 18 1.05 7.77 -6.01
N SER A 19 0.24 6.94 -5.34
CA SER A 19 0.71 5.95 -4.38
C SER A 19 1.74 4.99 -4.99
N GLY A 20 1.48 4.49 -6.20
CA GLY A 20 2.39 3.59 -6.90
C GLY A 20 3.74 4.23 -7.21
N ILE A 21 3.74 5.47 -7.71
CA ILE A 21 4.98 6.23 -7.98
C ILE A 21 5.77 6.44 -6.68
N LEU A 22 5.10 6.86 -5.60
CA LEU A 22 5.74 7.10 -4.31
C LEU A 22 6.33 5.82 -3.71
N VAL A 23 5.59 4.70 -3.76
CA VAL A 23 6.08 3.40 -3.28
C VAL A 23 7.28 2.93 -4.11
N ILE A 24 7.23 3.03 -5.44
CA ILE A 24 8.35 2.64 -6.30
C ILE A 24 9.57 3.51 -6.01
N ALA A 25 9.40 4.83 -5.87
CA ALA A 25 10.47 5.74 -5.49
C ALA A 25 11.04 5.42 -4.11
N ALA A 26 10.20 5.13 -3.12
CA ALA A 26 10.61 4.71 -1.78
C ALA A 26 11.36 3.37 -1.79
N ILE A 27 10.94 2.40 -2.62
CA ILE A 27 11.64 1.12 -2.80
C ILE A 27 13.04 1.35 -3.36
N ILE A 28 13.17 2.13 -4.44
CA ILE A 28 14.44 2.40 -5.11
C ILE A 28 15.38 3.15 -4.16
N THR A 29 14.88 4.21 -3.51
CA THR A 29 15.69 4.99 -2.57
C THR A 29 16.05 4.18 -1.32
N GLY A 30 15.15 3.33 -0.82
CA GLY A 30 15.45 2.41 0.30
C GLY A 30 16.54 1.39 -0.06
N PHE A 31 16.53 0.87 -1.30
CA PHE A 31 17.64 0.07 -1.81
C PHE A 31 18.96 0.87 -1.83
N LEU A 32 18.92 2.13 -2.25
CA LEU A 32 20.12 2.98 -2.30
C LEU A 32 20.64 3.33 -0.88
N VAL A 33 19.75 3.50 0.11
CA VAL A 33 20.11 3.59 1.53
C VAL A 33 20.84 2.31 1.97
N TYR A 34 20.24 1.13 1.72
CA TYR A 34 20.87 -0.16 2.02
C TYR A 34 22.25 -0.31 1.35
N ASN A 35 22.36 0.03 0.06
CA ASN A 35 23.59 -0.07 -0.72
C ASN A 35 24.68 0.89 -0.22
N THR A 36 24.26 2.00 0.41
CA THR A 36 25.17 3.00 0.97
C THR A 36 25.65 2.60 2.37
N TYR A 37 24.80 2.06 3.24
CA TYR A 37 25.14 1.90 4.66
C TYR A 37 25.21 0.46 5.16
N ASP A 38 24.28 -0.42 4.77
CA ASP A 38 24.16 -1.77 5.36
C ASP A 38 25.06 -2.78 4.65
N ARG A 39 24.82 -3.02 3.35
CA ARG A 39 25.65 -3.87 2.48
C ARG A 39 25.84 -5.34 2.96
N ARG A 40 25.13 -5.82 3.99
CA ARG A 40 25.31 -7.18 4.56
C ARG A 40 25.06 -8.30 3.55
N PHE A 41 24.18 -8.08 2.58
CA PHE A 41 23.86 -9.02 1.49
C PHE A 41 24.49 -8.60 0.15
N GLY A 42 25.59 -7.84 0.21
CA GLY A 42 26.32 -7.36 -0.96
C GLY A 42 25.98 -5.92 -1.33
N LYS A 43 26.81 -5.37 -2.24
CA LYS A 43 26.74 -4.01 -2.76
C LYS A 43 26.82 -4.02 -4.28
N ILE A 44 26.01 -3.20 -4.93
CA ILE A 44 26.12 -2.90 -6.36
C ILE A 44 26.91 -1.58 -6.51
N PRO A 45 27.87 -1.49 -7.46
CA PRO A 45 28.66 -0.28 -7.68
C PRO A 45 27.80 0.82 -8.33
N PHE A 46 26.97 1.48 -7.52
CA PHE A 46 26.24 2.70 -7.88
C PHE A 46 26.96 3.93 -7.31
N PRO A 47 26.86 5.10 -7.98
CA PRO A 47 27.29 6.37 -7.42
C PRO A 47 26.60 6.63 -6.09
N GLN A 48 27.35 7.16 -5.12
CA GLN A 48 26.76 7.60 -3.87
C GLN A 48 25.95 8.87 -4.12
N ILE A 49 24.69 8.87 -3.67
CA ILE A 49 23.81 10.02 -3.71
C ILE A 49 23.86 10.67 -2.33
N GLY A 50 24.16 11.96 -2.28
CA GLY A 50 24.14 12.74 -1.04
C GLY A 50 22.74 12.74 -0.42
N ASP A 51 22.68 12.66 0.91
CA ASP A 51 21.44 12.66 1.70
C ASP A 51 20.37 11.66 1.20
N ILE A 52 20.80 10.45 0.82
CA ILE A 52 19.87 9.43 0.33
C ILE A 52 18.81 9.02 1.38
N GLN A 53 19.11 9.18 2.67
CA GLN A 53 18.14 8.96 3.74
C GLN A 53 17.05 10.04 3.75
N GLY A 54 17.40 11.33 3.66
CA GLY A 54 16.43 12.42 3.56
C GLY A 54 15.55 12.31 2.30
N ILE A 55 16.14 11.93 1.16
CA ILE A 55 15.39 11.67 -0.08
C ILE A 55 14.39 10.52 0.11
N HIS A 56 14.84 9.40 0.70
CA HIS A 56 13.96 8.27 1.00
C HIS A 56 12.82 8.67 1.96
N GLY A 57 13.17 9.37 3.05
CA GLY A 57 12.22 9.89 4.04
C GLY A 57 11.19 10.83 3.43
N THR A 58 11.59 11.64 2.44
CA THR A 58 10.68 12.53 1.71
C THR A 58 9.61 11.74 0.96
N PHE A 59 9.99 10.74 0.15
CA PHE A 59 9.02 9.89 -0.55
C PHE A 59 8.11 9.13 0.43
N ALA A 60 8.68 8.61 1.52
CA ALA A 60 7.93 7.91 2.55
C ALA A 60 6.91 8.83 3.26
N LEU A 61 7.26 10.09 3.53
CA LEU A 61 6.36 11.07 4.13
C LEU A 61 5.20 11.41 3.20
N PHE A 62 5.47 11.73 1.93
CA PHE A 62 4.39 11.98 0.97
C PHE A 62 3.48 10.76 0.81
N PHE A 63 4.05 9.56 0.79
CA PHE A 63 3.25 8.33 0.78
C PHE A 63 2.38 8.21 2.03
N LEU A 64 2.92 8.46 3.22
CA LEU A 64 2.17 8.43 4.48
C LEU A 64 0.99 9.41 4.48
N LEU A 65 1.12 10.60 3.88
CA LEU A 65 0.02 11.57 3.79
C LEU A 65 -1.13 11.09 2.90
N ILE A 66 -0.84 10.32 1.86
CA ILE A 66 -1.84 9.78 0.91
C ILE A 66 -2.39 8.43 1.37
N LEU A 67 -1.62 7.69 2.17
CA LEU A 67 -1.94 6.35 2.64
C LEU A 67 -3.33 6.23 3.32
N PRO A 68 -3.79 7.17 4.18
CA PRO A 68 -5.15 7.10 4.75
C PRO A 68 -6.24 7.06 3.67
N ALA A 69 -6.16 7.94 2.67
CA ALA A 69 -7.15 8.01 1.59
C ALA A 69 -7.09 6.74 0.72
N PHE A 70 -5.88 6.25 0.43
CA PHE A 70 -5.68 5.02 -0.35
C PHE A 70 -6.16 3.77 0.39
N ALA A 71 -5.94 3.68 1.70
CA ALA A 71 -6.37 2.56 2.54
C ALA A 71 -7.90 2.52 2.65
N LEU A 72 -8.55 3.63 2.99
CA LEU A 72 -10.01 3.73 3.05
C LEU A 72 -10.65 3.37 1.72
N TYR A 73 -10.06 3.83 0.62
CA TYR A 73 -10.51 3.45 -0.71
C TYR A 73 -10.39 1.94 -0.95
N SER A 74 -9.25 1.34 -0.59
CA SER A 74 -8.96 -0.08 -0.80
C SER A 74 -9.93 -0.99 -0.05
N PHE A 75 -10.26 -0.68 1.20
CA PHE A 75 -11.18 -1.49 2.01
C PHE A 75 -12.67 -1.25 1.72
N HIS A 76 -13.04 -0.16 1.07
CA HIS A 76 -14.44 0.12 0.73
C HIS A 76 -14.76 -0.16 -0.74
N ALA A 77 -14.29 0.70 -1.64
CA ALA A 77 -14.58 0.58 -3.06
C ALA A 77 -13.66 -0.44 -3.76
N GLY A 78 -12.45 -0.65 -3.23
CA GLY A 78 -11.46 -1.60 -3.76
C GLY A 78 -11.55 -3.03 -3.21
N GLN A 79 -12.45 -3.31 -2.26
CA GLN A 79 -12.37 -4.50 -1.41
C GLN A 79 -12.33 -5.84 -2.15
N LYS A 80 -12.96 -5.93 -3.34
CA LYS A 80 -12.97 -7.13 -4.19
C LYS A 80 -11.58 -7.53 -4.71
N ARG A 81 -10.61 -6.62 -4.64
CA ARG A 81 -9.19 -6.79 -5.00
C ARG A 81 -8.33 -7.18 -3.81
N LEU A 82 -8.89 -7.24 -2.61
CA LEU A 82 -8.23 -7.69 -1.39
C LEU A 82 -8.62 -9.13 -1.09
N LEU A 83 -8.02 -9.70 -0.04
CA LEU A 83 -8.30 -11.04 0.46
C LEU A 83 -9.82 -11.26 0.66
N GLN A 84 -10.32 -12.36 0.09
CA GLN A 84 -11.70 -12.83 0.24
C GLN A 84 -11.74 -14.08 1.12
N SER A 85 -12.91 -14.41 1.66
CA SER A 85 -13.09 -15.58 2.55
C SER A 85 -12.67 -16.91 1.92
N ASP A 86 -12.81 -17.04 0.61
CA ASP A 86 -12.44 -18.20 -0.19
C ASP A 86 -10.99 -18.16 -0.72
N SER A 87 -10.26 -17.05 -0.51
CA SER A 87 -8.95 -16.83 -1.16
C SER A 87 -7.91 -17.84 -0.72
N LEU A 88 -7.87 -18.22 0.56
CA LEU A 88 -6.92 -19.23 1.06
C LEU A 88 -7.19 -20.60 0.45
N GLN A 89 -8.46 -20.99 0.32
CA GLN A 89 -8.83 -22.23 -0.35
C GLN A 89 -8.48 -22.18 -1.83
N GLN A 90 -8.72 -21.07 -2.52
CA GLN A 90 -8.41 -20.89 -3.94
C GLN A 90 -6.91 -20.90 -4.23
N LEU A 91 -6.05 -20.50 -3.27
CA LEU A 91 -4.59 -20.58 -3.40
C LEU A 91 -4.07 -22.01 -3.51
N THR A 92 -4.85 -23.02 -3.09
CA THR A 92 -4.50 -24.43 -3.29
C THR A 92 -4.73 -24.91 -4.73
N GLN A 93 -5.49 -24.17 -5.54
CA GLN A 93 -5.86 -24.57 -6.90
C GLN A 93 -4.82 -24.14 -7.95
N VAL A 94 -3.55 -24.47 -7.71
CA VAL A 94 -2.39 -24.04 -8.50
C VAL A 94 -2.60 -24.30 -10.00
N GLY A 95 -2.24 -23.31 -10.82
CA GLY A 95 -2.34 -23.37 -12.28
C GLY A 95 -3.70 -22.99 -12.87
N LYS A 96 -4.78 -22.96 -12.08
CA LYS A 96 -6.10 -22.50 -12.54
C LYS A 96 -6.19 -20.96 -12.59
N PRO A 97 -7.04 -20.36 -13.44
CA PRO A 97 -7.25 -18.91 -13.50
C PRO A 97 -7.52 -18.26 -12.13
N ILE A 98 -8.29 -18.93 -11.26
CA ILE A 98 -8.64 -18.43 -9.94
C ILE A 98 -7.43 -18.28 -9.02
N TRP A 99 -6.41 -19.14 -9.16
CA TRP A 99 -5.20 -19.09 -8.35
C TRP A 99 -4.45 -17.77 -8.53
N TRP A 100 -4.30 -17.31 -9.77
CA TRP A 100 -3.64 -16.04 -10.10
C TRP A 100 -4.39 -14.84 -9.50
N VAL A 101 -5.73 -14.88 -9.52
CA VAL A 101 -6.58 -13.84 -8.91
C VAL A 101 -6.41 -13.83 -7.39
N SER A 102 -6.43 -14.99 -6.75
CA SER A 102 -6.29 -15.10 -5.29
C SER A 102 -4.87 -14.72 -4.83
N LEU A 103 -3.84 -15.04 -5.60
CA LEU A 103 -2.47 -14.60 -5.36
C LEU A 103 -2.34 -13.07 -5.47
N GLN A 104 -2.97 -12.46 -6.47
CA GLN A 104 -3.01 -11.01 -6.60
C GLN A 104 -3.72 -10.34 -5.41
N ARG A 105 -4.85 -10.91 -4.98
CA ARG A 105 -5.59 -10.42 -3.81
C ARG A 105 -4.78 -10.49 -2.53
N LEU A 106 -4.07 -11.60 -2.32
CA LEU A 106 -3.15 -11.76 -1.19
C LEU A 106 -2.04 -10.71 -1.23
N ALA A 107 -1.38 -10.53 -2.39
CA ALA A 107 -0.33 -9.52 -2.56
C ALA A 107 -0.83 -8.10 -2.28
N ASN A 108 -2.02 -7.73 -2.77
CA ASN A 108 -2.62 -6.42 -2.51
C ASN A 108 -2.89 -6.18 -1.02
N THR A 109 -3.37 -7.21 -0.32
CA THR A 109 -3.62 -7.13 1.13
C THR A 109 -2.31 -7.02 1.91
N LEU A 110 -1.31 -7.84 1.57
CA LEU A 110 0.00 -7.80 2.21
C LEU A 110 0.73 -6.47 1.95
N MET A 111 0.55 -5.84 0.78
CA MET A 111 1.07 -4.50 0.51
C MET A 111 0.55 -3.46 1.50
N LEU A 112 -0.74 -3.50 1.86
CA LEU A 112 -1.29 -2.54 2.82
C LEU A 112 -0.72 -2.75 4.22
N ILE A 113 -0.52 -4.01 4.63
CA ILE A 113 0.10 -4.35 5.92
C ILE A 113 1.58 -3.92 5.91
N ALA A 114 2.32 -4.24 4.84
CA ALA A 114 3.71 -3.86 4.67
C ALA A 114 3.90 -2.34 4.61
N ALA A 115 2.96 -1.60 3.99
CA ALA A 115 2.97 -0.14 3.97
C ALA A 115 2.91 0.43 5.39
N VAL A 116 1.99 -0.08 6.21
CA VAL A 116 1.85 0.33 7.61
C VAL A 116 3.09 -0.01 8.43
N LEU A 117 3.62 -1.22 8.28
CA LEU A 117 4.84 -1.62 8.97
C LEU A 117 6.01 -0.73 8.56
N ALA A 118 6.17 -0.44 7.27
CA ALA A 118 7.24 0.40 6.74
C ALA A 118 7.16 1.84 7.27
N VAL A 119 5.99 2.48 7.24
CA VAL A 119 5.86 3.87 7.71
C VAL A 119 6.02 3.98 9.22
N ASN A 120 5.51 3.02 10.01
CA ASN A 120 5.71 3.06 11.46
C ASN A 120 7.18 2.82 11.82
N SER A 121 7.77 1.74 11.32
CA SER A 121 9.17 1.43 11.60
C SER A 121 10.13 2.52 11.11
N GLY A 122 9.90 3.07 9.92
CA GLY A 122 10.72 4.16 9.38
C GLY A 122 10.62 5.45 10.19
N ARG A 123 9.43 5.78 10.71
CA ARG A 123 9.23 6.96 11.59
C ARG A 123 9.88 6.81 12.96
N MET A 124 10.14 5.58 13.40
CA MET A 124 10.83 5.27 14.65
C MET A 124 12.35 5.12 14.47
N MET A 125 12.85 5.08 13.23
CA MET A 125 14.28 5.05 12.95
C MET A 125 14.92 6.42 13.15
N LYS A 126 16.15 6.41 13.67
CA LYS A 126 17.02 7.58 13.72
C LYS A 126 17.97 7.60 12.51
N GLU A 127 18.23 8.77 11.96
CA GLU A 127 19.05 8.93 10.75
C GLU A 127 20.53 8.58 11.01
N GLU A 128 20.99 8.71 12.25
CA GLU A 128 22.37 8.47 12.67
C GLU A 128 22.74 6.99 12.77
N TRP A 129 21.75 6.09 12.89
CA TRP A 129 21.98 4.66 13.09
C TRP A 129 22.76 4.03 11.94
N LEU A 130 22.29 4.22 10.70
CA LEU A 130 22.91 3.57 9.54
C LEU A 130 24.31 4.10 9.21
N PRO A 131 24.57 5.43 9.24
CA PRO A 131 25.91 5.97 9.03
C PRO A 131 26.89 5.54 10.12
N ALA A 132 26.42 5.35 11.36
CA ALA A 132 27.22 4.82 12.46
C ALA A 132 27.40 3.29 12.42
N GLY A 133 26.79 2.58 11.46
CA GLY A 133 26.84 1.11 11.36
C GLY A 133 26.01 0.38 12.42
N GLN A 134 25.08 1.06 13.09
CA GLN A 134 24.21 0.51 14.13
C GLN A 134 23.01 -0.21 13.51
N LEU A 135 23.23 -1.42 12.99
CA LEU A 135 22.21 -2.20 12.25
C LEU A 135 21.36 -3.13 13.13
N HIS A 136 21.49 -3.07 14.46
CA HIS A 136 20.89 -4.02 15.41
C HIS A 136 19.55 -3.54 15.99
N HIS A 137 19.15 -2.30 15.71
CA HIS A 137 17.88 -1.74 16.18
C HIS A 137 16.67 -2.50 15.61
N ILE A 138 15.67 -2.77 16.45
CA ILE A 138 14.50 -3.56 16.03
C ILE A 138 13.73 -2.84 14.94
N TRP A 139 13.61 -1.51 15.03
CA TRP A 139 12.92 -0.69 14.05
C TRP A 139 13.57 -0.77 12.68
N TYR A 140 14.90 -0.81 12.62
CA TYR A 140 15.59 -1.02 11.35
C TYR A 140 15.29 -2.40 10.77
N SER A 141 15.32 -3.45 11.60
CA SER A 141 15.03 -4.82 11.15
C SER A 141 13.59 -4.97 10.65
N LEU A 142 12.62 -4.37 11.36
CA LEU A 142 11.22 -4.32 10.94
C LEU A 142 11.05 -3.54 9.64
N HIS A 143 11.74 -2.41 9.49
CA HIS A 143 11.69 -1.59 8.28
C HIS A 143 12.25 -2.32 7.06
N LEU A 144 13.40 -2.98 7.22
CA LEU A 144 14.01 -3.80 6.17
C LEU A 144 13.10 -4.97 5.78
N CYS A 145 12.50 -5.65 6.76
CA CYS A 145 11.52 -6.71 6.51
C CYS A 145 10.31 -6.20 5.72
N ALA A 146 9.75 -5.05 6.13
CA ALA A 146 8.64 -4.41 5.43
C ALA A 146 9.02 -4.06 3.98
N TRP A 147 10.24 -3.57 3.75
CA TRP A 147 10.76 -3.28 2.43
C TRP A 147 10.83 -4.54 1.56
N VAL A 148 11.38 -5.65 2.06
CA VAL A 148 11.45 -6.93 1.31
C VAL A 148 10.05 -7.43 0.94
N VAL A 149 9.12 -7.44 1.91
CA VAL A 149 7.73 -7.85 1.67
C VAL A 149 7.06 -6.95 0.64
N MET A 150 7.27 -5.63 0.73
CA MET A 150 6.72 -4.66 -0.22
C MET A 150 7.23 -4.91 -1.64
N VAL A 151 8.55 -5.10 -1.82
CA VAL A 151 9.15 -5.40 -3.13
C VAL A 151 8.54 -6.67 -3.74
N GLY A 152 8.48 -7.76 -2.95
CA GLY A 152 7.88 -9.02 -3.40
C GLY A 152 6.41 -8.85 -3.80
N CYS A 153 5.62 -8.14 -2.99
CA CYS A 153 4.21 -7.95 -3.28
C CYS A 153 3.97 -7.02 -4.48
N VAL A 154 4.77 -5.97 -4.67
CA VAL A 154 4.69 -5.10 -5.86
C VAL A 154 5.03 -5.90 -7.12
N ALA A 155 6.07 -6.73 -7.08
CA ALA A 155 6.42 -7.61 -8.20
C ALA A 155 5.26 -8.56 -8.54
N ILE A 156 4.71 -9.25 -7.54
CA ILE A 156 3.55 -10.13 -7.72
C ILE A 156 2.34 -9.34 -8.24
N HIS A 157 2.06 -8.17 -7.69
CA HIS A 157 0.94 -7.31 -8.10
C HIS A 157 1.01 -6.98 -9.59
N VAL A 158 2.18 -6.55 -10.08
CA VAL A 158 2.39 -6.21 -11.50
C VAL A 158 2.30 -7.46 -12.37
N LEU A 159 2.98 -8.55 -12.00
CA LEU A 159 2.98 -9.82 -12.74
C LEU A 159 1.57 -10.43 -12.84
N MET A 160 0.78 -10.37 -11.77
CA MET A 160 -0.58 -10.90 -11.79
C MET A 160 -1.52 -9.97 -12.55
N SER A 161 -1.33 -8.65 -12.45
CA SER A 161 -2.11 -7.69 -13.23
C SER A 161 -1.91 -7.88 -14.74
N THR A 162 -0.68 -8.14 -15.18
CA THR A 162 -0.39 -8.45 -16.59
C THR A 162 -1.02 -9.78 -17.00
N LYS A 163 -0.95 -10.81 -16.14
CA LYS A 163 -1.48 -12.15 -16.44
C LYS A 163 -3.01 -12.23 -16.46
N VAL A 164 -3.68 -11.59 -15.49
CA VAL A 164 -5.14 -11.67 -15.30
C VAL A 164 -5.88 -10.63 -16.15
N GLY A 165 -5.38 -9.39 -16.20
CA GLY A 165 -6.04 -8.27 -16.87
C GLY A 165 -5.52 -7.97 -18.27
N GLY A 166 -4.35 -8.48 -18.62
CA GLY A 166 -3.67 -8.17 -19.88
C GLY A 166 -3.22 -6.71 -20.00
N ALA A 167 -2.62 -6.38 -21.15
CA ALA A 167 -2.23 -5.01 -21.49
C ALA A 167 -3.37 -3.97 -21.40
N PRO A 168 -4.64 -4.28 -21.76
CA PRO A 168 -5.72 -3.30 -21.65
C PRO A 168 -5.98 -2.82 -20.22
N LEU A 169 -5.83 -3.69 -19.21
CA LEU A 169 -6.00 -3.29 -17.81
C LEU A 169 -4.91 -2.30 -17.38
N LEU A 170 -3.65 -2.55 -17.76
CA LEU A 170 -2.53 -1.67 -17.42
C LEU A 170 -2.67 -0.31 -18.11
N LEU A 171 -3.00 -0.31 -19.41
CA LEU A 171 -3.20 0.92 -20.18
C LEU A 171 -4.38 1.75 -19.66
N SER A 172 -5.42 1.09 -19.10
CA SER A 172 -6.56 1.80 -18.50
C SER A 172 -6.16 2.71 -17.33
N MET A 173 -5.06 2.40 -16.64
CA MET A 173 -4.54 3.20 -15.53
C MET A 173 -3.97 4.55 -15.98
N PHE A 174 -3.47 4.62 -17.22
CA PHE A 174 -2.91 5.84 -17.82
C PHE A 174 -3.94 6.63 -18.64
N SER A 175 -5.15 6.11 -18.81
CA SER A 175 -6.19 6.81 -19.56
C SER A 175 -6.77 7.96 -18.75
N TRP A 176 -6.82 9.15 -19.34
CA TRP A 176 -7.50 10.31 -18.75
C TRP A 176 -9.00 10.35 -19.04
N LYS A 177 -9.52 9.44 -19.89
CA LYS A 177 -10.94 9.38 -20.22
C LYS A 177 -11.73 8.98 -18.97
N PHE A 178 -12.75 9.76 -18.63
CA PHE A 178 -13.68 9.50 -17.53
C PHE A 178 -15.11 9.51 -18.05
N ARG A 179 -16.00 8.76 -17.39
CA ARG A 179 -17.42 8.76 -17.71
C ARG A 179 -18.12 9.96 -17.07
N PRO A 180 -19.24 10.47 -17.61
CA PRO A 180 -19.94 11.65 -17.07
C PRO A 180 -20.33 11.52 -15.59
N GLU A 181 -20.57 10.30 -15.11
CA GLU A 181 -20.82 10.01 -13.70
C GLU A 181 -19.62 10.27 -12.79
N ASP A 182 -18.38 10.18 -13.29
CA ASP A 182 -17.13 10.35 -12.54
C ASP A 182 -16.46 11.71 -12.78
N SER A 183 -17.21 12.66 -13.34
CA SER A 183 -16.73 14.03 -13.57
C SER A 183 -16.17 14.66 -12.28
N PRO A 184 -15.01 15.35 -12.35
CA PRO A 184 -14.42 16.06 -11.23
C PRO A 184 -15.38 17.02 -10.51
N ALA A 185 -16.31 17.62 -11.25
CA ALA A 185 -17.32 18.52 -10.70
C ALA A 185 -18.24 17.84 -9.66
N LYS A 186 -18.41 16.52 -9.72
CA LYS A 186 -19.28 15.74 -8.81
C LYS A 186 -18.53 15.11 -7.63
N TRP A 187 -17.19 15.22 -7.57
CA TRP A 187 -16.39 14.53 -6.55
C TRP A 187 -16.70 15.00 -5.13
N SER A 188 -16.83 16.31 -4.91
CA SER A 188 -17.13 16.87 -3.59
C SER A 188 -18.50 16.42 -3.06
N SER A 189 -19.52 16.43 -3.93
CA SER A 189 -20.87 15.94 -3.59
C SER A 189 -20.84 14.45 -3.23
N ARG A 190 -20.18 13.61 -4.04
CA ARG A 190 -20.03 12.17 -3.77
C ARG A 190 -19.27 11.89 -2.48
N PHE A 191 -18.20 12.63 -2.22
CA PHE A 191 -17.43 12.49 -0.99
C PHE A 191 -18.29 12.82 0.24
N ARG A 192 -19.07 13.91 0.18
CA ARG A 192 -20.00 14.27 1.26
C ARG A 192 -21.08 13.20 1.47
N THR A 193 -21.69 12.69 0.40
CA THR A 193 -22.68 11.61 0.49
C THR A 193 -22.08 10.32 1.06
N TRP A 194 -20.84 10.00 0.69
CA TRP A 194 -20.12 8.86 1.25
C TRP A 194 -19.86 9.07 2.75
N LEU A 195 -19.39 10.25 3.16
CA LEU A 195 -19.14 10.59 4.55
C LEU A 195 -20.41 10.53 5.41
N THR A 196 -21.52 11.08 4.91
CA THR A 196 -22.81 11.00 5.62
C THR A 196 -23.32 9.57 5.71
N SER A 197 -23.16 8.76 4.66
CA SER A 197 -23.57 7.35 4.71
C SER A 197 -22.70 6.50 5.64
N LEU A 198 -21.42 6.82 5.83
CA LEU A 198 -20.60 6.20 6.88
C LEU A 198 -21.10 6.54 8.28
N GLN A 199 -21.44 7.81 8.53
CA GLN A 199 -21.92 8.25 9.84
C GLN A 199 -23.28 7.63 10.18
N THR A 200 -24.21 7.54 9.22
CA THR A 200 -25.54 6.97 9.46
C THR A 200 -25.52 5.45 9.60
N ASN A 201 -24.64 4.75 8.89
CA ASN A 201 -24.57 3.30 8.90
C ASN A 201 -23.59 2.72 9.93
N PHE A 202 -22.97 3.54 10.77
CA PHE A 202 -21.99 3.08 11.77
C PHE A 202 -22.58 1.99 12.69
N GLY A 203 -23.83 2.17 13.13
CA GLY A 203 -24.55 1.18 13.95
C GLY A 203 -24.95 -0.09 13.21
N ALA A 204 -25.39 0.00 11.95
CA ALA A 204 -25.74 -1.16 11.12
C ALA A 204 -24.49 -1.93 10.63
N GLY A 205 -23.34 -1.25 10.51
CA GLY A 205 -22.05 -1.84 10.17
C GLY A 205 -21.54 -2.82 11.23
N MET A 206 -21.91 -2.64 12.49
CA MET A 206 -21.50 -3.50 13.60
C MET A 206 -22.23 -4.85 13.60
N ASN A 207 -23.48 -4.91 13.13
CA ASN A 207 -24.20 -6.18 12.93
C ASN A 207 -23.78 -6.92 11.65
N ASN A 208 -23.41 -6.18 10.59
CA ASN A 208 -22.81 -6.75 9.39
C ASN A 208 -21.35 -7.23 9.60
N PHE A 209 -20.72 -6.85 10.72
CA PHE A 209 -19.35 -7.22 11.11
C PHE A 209 -19.16 -8.75 11.19
N ILE A 210 -20.23 -9.47 11.56
CA ILE A 210 -20.21 -10.93 11.73
C ILE A 210 -20.51 -11.66 10.41
N GLN A 211 -21.20 -11.04 9.45
CA GLN A 211 -21.73 -11.73 8.28
C GLN A 211 -20.84 -11.71 7.02
N ASN A 212 -19.92 -10.75 6.87
CA ASN A 212 -19.14 -10.60 5.63
C ASN A 212 -17.63 -10.44 5.85
N ASN A 213 -16.86 -11.43 5.39
CA ASN A 213 -15.39 -11.42 5.26
C ASN A 213 -14.63 -10.87 6.49
N PHE A 214 -14.88 -11.49 7.65
CA PHE A 214 -14.34 -11.15 8.97
C PHE A 214 -12.83 -10.83 8.97
N TYR A 215 -12.03 -11.64 8.27
CA TYR A 215 -10.58 -11.42 8.17
C TYR A 215 -10.22 -10.07 7.55
N LEU A 216 -10.92 -9.67 6.48
CA LEU A 216 -10.64 -8.40 5.81
C LEU A 216 -10.97 -7.20 6.71
N LYS A 217 -11.99 -7.32 7.56
CA LYS A 217 -12.35 -6.29 8.54
C LYS A 217 -11.33 -6.15 9.67
N ILE A 218 -10.80 -7.26 10.19
CA ILE A 218 -9.66 -7.20 11.13
C ILE A 218 -8.48 -6.47 10.50
N ILE A 219 -8.14 -6.84 9.25
CA ILE A 219 -7.02 -6.21 8.54
C ILE A 219 -7.29 -4.72 8.31
N GLU A 220 -8.53 -4.32 7.99
CA GLU A 220 -8.93 -2.92 7.87
C GLU A 220 -8.64 -2.14 9.16
N VAL A 221 -9.06 -2.67 10.32
CA VAL A 221 -8.81 -2.04 11.62
C VAL A 221 -7.32 -1.94 11.92
N ILE A 222 -6.56 -3.01 11.67
CA ILE A 222 -5.10 -3.00 11.88
C ILE A 222 -4.43 -1.97 10.98
N VAL A 223 -4.80 -1.91 9.70
CA VAL A 223 -4.20 -0.97 8.74
C VAL A 223 -4.56 0.47 9.09
N LEU A 224 -5.84 0.79 9.31
CA LEU A 224 -6.26 2.15 9.65
C LEU A 224 -5.71 2.59 11.00
N GLY A 225 -5.75 1.73 12.01
CA GLY A 225 -5.14 1.98 13.32
C GLY A 225 -3.63 2.20 13.20
N GLY A 226 -2.94 1.36 12.43
CA GLY A 226 -1.51 1.50 12.20
C GLY A 226 -1.12 2.75 11.40
N ILE A 227 -1.98 3.25 10.52
CA ILE A 227 -1.76 4.56 9.88
C ILE A 227 -1.80 5.68 10.94
N LEU A 228 -2.78 5.64 11.86
CA LEU A 228 -2.87 6.62 12.94
C LEU A 228 -1.63 6.57 13.85
N THR A 229 -1.15 5.37 14.19
CA THR A 229 0.05 5.24 15.03
C THR A 229 1.29 5.85 14.38
N ALA A 230 1.41 5.86 13.05
CA ALA A 230 2.55 6.47 12.37
C ALA A 230 2.64 7.99 12.57
N PHE A 231 1.51 8.66 12.84
CA PHE A 231 1.46 10.09 13.20
C PHE A 231 1.66 10.31 14.70
N VAL A 232 1.12 9.40 15.51
CA VAL A 232 1.04 9.56 16.98
C VAL A 232 2.32 9.09 17.68
N LEU A 233 2.84 7.90 17.35
CA LEU A 233 3.98 7.30 18.06
C LEU A 233 5.22 8.21 18.14
N PRO A 234 5.64 8.89 17.06
CA PRO A 234 6.83 9.75 17.12
C PRO A 234 6.68 10.95 18.06
N VAL A 235 5.45 11.38 18.36
CA VAL A 235 5.17 12.48 19.28
C VAL A 235 5.41 12.06 20.74
N PHE A 236 5.05 10.83 21.08
CA PHE A 236 5.16 10.30 22.45
C PHE A 236 6.49 9.60 22.71
N PHE A 237 7.14 9.09 21.67
CA PHE A 237 8.40 8.35 21.76
C PHE A 237 9.48 8.94 20.85
N PRO A 238 9.83 10.23 20.98
CA PRO A 238 10.93 10.81 20.22
C PRO A 238 12.24 10.13 20.65
N GLY A 239 12.67 9.12 19.87
CA GLY A 239 13.97 8.47 20.05
C GLY A 239 14.05 7.29 21.02
N SER A 240 12.99 6.48 21.16
CA SER A 240 12.85 5.36 22.11
C SER A 240 13.78 4.14 21.96
N GLU A 241 14.92 4.28 21.32
CA GLU A 241 16.06 3.38 21.52
C GLU A 241 17.31 4.25 21.74
N SER A 242 17.68 4.38 23.02
CA SER A 242 18.95 4.93 23.49
C SER A 242 20.04 3.88 23.40
#